data_AF-A0AA41ZCU2-F1
#
_entry.id   AF-A0AA41ZCU2-F1
#
_cell.length_a   1.000
_cell.length_b   1.000
_cell.length_c   1.000
_cell.angle_alpha   90.00
_cell.angle_beta   90.00
_cell.angle_gamma   90.00
#
_symmetry.space_group_name_H-M   'P 1'
#
loop_
_entity.id
_entity.type
_entity.pdbx_description
1 polymer ?
#
loop_
_entity_poly.entity_id
_entity_poly.type
_entity_poly.pdbx_seq_one_letter_code
_entity_poly.pdbx_strand_id
1 'polypeptide(L)' 'MGRAINKLSAKGVEALNTPGWQGDGGGLWLRITEKGAKRWVFIWKLDKRRHEMGLGPLASVVTQTP' A
#
# COMPACT_ATOMS: atom_id res chain seq x y z
N MET A 1 -5.82 -20.90 -3.18
CA MET A 1 -6.71 -19.77 -2.88
C MET A 1 -6.01 -18.47 -3.28
N GLY A 2 -6.62 -17.67 -4.16
CA GLY A 2 -6.05 -16.38 -4.58
C GLY A 2 -6.07 -15.37 -3.44
N ARG A 3 -5.01 -14.59 -3.26
CA ARG A 3 -5.00 -13.49 -2.28
C ARG A 3 -5.98 -12.42 -2.73
N ALA A 4 -6.90 -12.01 -1.86
CA ALA A 4 -7.81 -10.89 -2.13
C ALA A 4 -7.01 -9.61 -2.44
N ILE A 5 -7.48 -8.89 -3.46
CA ILE A 5 -6.96 -7.60 -3.94
C ILE A 5 -7.99 -6.51 -3.59
N ASN A 6 -7.55 -5.25 -3.44
CA ASN A 6 -8.37 -4.09 -3.04
C ASN A 6 -8.98 -4.23 -1.64
N LYS A 7 -8.17 -4.61 -0.66
CA LYS A 7 -8.60 -4.74 0.75
C LYS A 7 -8.76 -3.40 1.46
N LEU A 8 -8.05 -2.38 1.00
CA LEU A 8 -8.00 -1.06 1.58
C LEU A 8 -8.87 -0.11 0.75
N SER A 9 -9.86 0.50 1.39
CA SER A 9 -10.62 1.60 0.80
C SER A 9 -9.91 2.93 1.01
N ALA A 10 -10.13 3.91 0.12
CA ALA A 10 -9.55 5.26 0.22
C ALA A 10 -9.74 5.88 1.62
N LYS A 11 -10.99 5.89 2.10
CA LYS A 11 -11.37 6.39 3.43
C LYS A 11 -10.72 5.59 4.56
N GLY A 12 -10.63 4.27 4.40
CA GLY A 12 -9.94 3.40 5.36
C GLY A 12 -8.47 3.78 5.48
N VAL A 13 -7.79 3.98 4.35
CA VAL A 13 -6.37 4.37 4.30
C VAL A 13 -6.12 5.74 4.95
N GLU A 14 -7.02 6.69 4.75
CA GLU A 14 -6.96 8.00 5.41
C GLU A 14 -7.11 7.90 6.92
N ALA A 15 -7.95 7.00 7.42
CA ALA A 15 -8.16 6.78 8.87
C ALA A 15 -7.01 6.00 9.55
N LEU A 16 -6.18 5.28 8.80
CA LEU A 16 -5.09 4.47 9.37
C LEU A 16 -3.96 5.37 9.88
N ASN A 17 -3.77 5.42 11.19
CA ASN A 17 -2.69 6.21 11.82
C ASN A 17 -1.63 5.35 12.52
N THR A 18 -1.85 4.04 12.58
CA THR A 18 -0.90 3.11 13.20
C THR A 18 0.32 2.93 12.28
N PRO A 19 1.54 3.22 12.76
CA PRO A 19 2.75 2.96 11.99
C PRO A 19 2.86 1.47 11.61
N GLY A 20 3.33 1.19 10.40
CA GLY A 20 3.47 -0.18 9.92
C GLY A 20 3.21 -0.36 8.43
N TRP A 21 2.92 -1.61 8.08
CA TRP A 21 2.69 -2.06 6.70
C TRP A 21 1.27 -2.61 6.56
N GLN A 22 0.51 -2.04 5.64
CA GLN A 22 -0.87 -2.44 5.37
C GLN A 22 -0.96 -2.96 3.94
N GLY A 23 -1.31 -4.23 3.78
CA GLY A 23 -1.35 -4.89 2.48
C GLY A 23 -2.70 -4.72 1.80
N ASP A 24 -2.71 -4.13 0.61
CA ASP A 24 -3.92 -3.98 -0.21
C ASP A 24 -4.17 -5.18 -1.14
N GLY A 25 -3.12 -5.98 -1.37
CA GLY A 25 -3.16 -7.14 -2.27
C GLY A 25 -2.49 -6.83 -3.61
N GLY A 26 -2.27 -7.85 -4.44
CA GLY A 26 -1.62 -7.68 -5.75
C GLY A 26 -0.15 -7.24 -5.69
N GLY A 27 0.47 -7.25 -4.51
CA GLY A 27 1.82 -6.67 -4.30
C GLY A 27 1.79 -5.20 -3.88
N LEU A 28 0.62 -4.58 -3.72
CA LEU A 28 0.49 -3.22 -3.24
C LEU A 28 0.43 -3.16 -1.71
N TRP A 29 1.25 -2.28 -1.13
CA TRP A 29 1.36 -2.07 0.30
C TRP A 29 1.37 -0.57 0.61
N LEU A 30 0.69 -0.19 1.68
CA LEU A 30 0.78 1.14 2.28
C LEU A 30 1.78 1.09 3.45
N ARG A 31 2.79 1.95 3.40
CA ARG A 31 3.73 2.15 4.50
C ARG A 31 3.36 3.43 5.26
N ILE A 32 3.13 3.28 6.56
CA ILE A 32 2.87 4.37 7.50
C ILE A 32 4.11 4.52 8.39
N THR A 33 4.76 5.68 8.35
CA THR A 33 5.93 5.96 9.19
C THR A 33 5.51 6.32 10.62
N GLU A 34 6.46 6.29 11.56
CA GLU A 34 6.22 6.74 12.95
C GLU A 34 5.75 8.20 13.03
N LYS A 35 6.12 9.02 12.03
CA LYS A 35 5.67 10.41 11.90
C LYS A 35 4.30 10.54 11.22
N GLY A 36 3.62 9.43 10.93
CA GLY A 36 2.31 9.41 10.27
C GLY A 36 2.34 9.63 8.75
N ALA A 37 3.53 9.68 8.13
CA ALA A 37 3.62 9.84 6.68
C ALA A 37 3.20 8.54 5.98
N LYS A 38 2.32 8.66 4.99
CA LYS A 38 1.72 7.54 4.26
C LYS A 38 2.23 7.51 2.82
N ARG A 39 2.74 6.36 2.40
CA ARG A 39 3.20 6.16 1.01
C ARG A 39 2.85 4.78 0.50
N TRP A 40 2.59 4.69 -0.80
CA TRP A 40 2.38 3.43 -1.48
C TRP A 40 3.70 2.80 -1.90
N VAL A 41 3.80 1.49 -1.72
CA VAL A 41 4.95 0.67 -2.05
C VAL A 41 4.45 -0.56 -2.80
N PHE A 42 4.92 -0.74 -4.03
CA PHE A 42 4.71 -1.95 -4.78
C PHE A 42 5.85 -2.93 -4.53
N ILE A 43 5.51 -4.14 -4.09
CA ILE A 43 6.44 -5.20 -3.75
C ILE A 43 6.12 -6.42 -4.61
N TRP A 44 7.07 -6.81 -5.44
CA TRP A 44 6.97 -8.00 -6.27
C TRP A 44 8.24 -8.84 -6.15
N LYS A 45 8.13 -10.09 -6.59
CA LYS A 45 9.29 -10.97 -6.72
C LYS A 45 9.59 -11.16 -8.20
N LEU A 46 10.79 -10.83 -8.61
CA LEU A 46 11.32 -11.10 -9.94
C LEU A 46 12.62 -11.88 -9.75
N ASP A 47 12.79 -12.99 -10.47
CA ASP A 47 13.97 -13.85 -10.36
C ASP A 47 14.33 -14.24 -8.91
N LYS A 48 13.32 -14.66 -8.13
CA LYS A 48 13.42 -14.99 -6.69
C LYS A 48 13.92 -13.85 -5.79
N ARG A 49 14.18 -12.66 -6.33
CA ARG A 49 14.58 -11.45 -5.59
C ARG A 49 13.37 -10.59 -5.29
N ARG A 50 13.35 -9.95 -4.12
CA ARG A 50 12.30 -9.01 -3.72
C ARG A 50 12.65 -7.63 -4.28
N HIS A 51 11.73 -7.06 -5.03
CA HIS A 51 11.81 -5.70 -5.54
C HIS A 51 10.79 -4.82 -4.83
N GLU A 52 11.19 -3.59 -4.53
CA GLU A 52 10.33 -2.58 -3.90
C GLU A 52 10.37 -1.30 -4.72
N MET A 53 9.20 -0.77 -5.04
CA MET A 53 9.05 0.50 -5.75
C MET A 53 8.11 1.40 -4.96
N GLY A 54 8.60 2.58 -4.55
CA GLY A 54 7.73 3.61 -4.01
C GLY A 54 6.89 4.22 -5.13
N LEU A 55 5.57 4.18 -5.00
CA LEU A 55 4.64 4.78 -5.96
C LEU A 55 4.31 6.24 -5.64
N GLY A 56 4.72 6.70 -4.45
CA GLY A 56 4.51 8.08 -4.01
C GLY A 56 3.67 8.19 -2.74
N PRO A 57 3.43 9.43 -2.27
CA PRO A 57 2.58 9.70 -1.12
C PRO A 57 1.14 9.26 -1.38
N LEU A 58 0.38 9.00 -0.30
CA LEU A 58 -1.05 8.71 -0.38
C LEU A 58 -1.81 9.73 -1.25
N ALA A 59 -1.50 11.02 -1.10
CA ALA A 59 -2.16 12.11 -1.83
C ALA A 59 -1.91 12.09 -3.36
N SER A 60 -0.87 11.40 -3.82
CA SER A 60 -0.51 11.34 -5.24
C SER A 60 -1.10 10.13 -5.96
N VAL A 61 -1.62 9.15 -5.23
CA VAL A 61 -2.18 7.92 -5.82
C VAL A 61 -3.69 7.97 -5.67
N VAL A 62 -4.38 8.22 -6.79
CA VAL A 62 -5.83 8.06 -6.90
C VAL A 62 -6.16 6.59 -6.59
N THR A 63 -6.79 6.37 -5.45
CA THR A 63 -7.45 5.10 -5.16
C THR A 63 -8.78 5.12 -5.92
N GLN A 64 -9.04 4.07 -6.71
CA GLN A 64 -10.25 3.98 -7.53
C GLN A 64 -11.48 4.22 -6.66
N THR A 65 -12.21 5.28 -6.97
CA THR A 65 -13.51 5.56 -6.37
C THR A 65 -14.54 4.66 -7.05
N PRO A 66 -15.46 4.02 -6.33
CA PRO A 66 -16.61 3.35 -6.95
C PRO A 66 -17.53 4.35 -7.65
#